data_AF-R1FES5-F1
#
_entry.id   AF-R1FES5-F1
#
_cell.length_a   1.000
_cell.length_b   1.000
_cell.length_c   1.000
_cell.angle_alpha   90.00
_cell.angle_beta   90.00
_cell.angle_gamma   90.00
#
_symmetry.space_group_name_H-M   'P 1'
#
loop_
_entity.id
_entity.type
_entity.pdbx_description
1 polymer ?
#
loop_
_entity_poly.entity_id
_entity_poly.type
_entity_poly.pdbx_seq_one_letter_code
_entity_poly.pdbx_strand_id
1 'polypeptide(L)'
;FCSSCAAWAVVTYLLQIKDRHNGNILLRADGAIVHIDFGFLLSNSPGGNINFEAAPFKLTSEYVDLMGGARSSTFLRFRELVIKGFLAARKHADKLIALAQLTLHGAGRDMPCFTAGQAAVDGLRSRFQPEMTRWQCARHVDEMIGRSIDHWTTTCYDRYQRCWLGIMS
;
A
#
# COMPACT_ATOMS: atom_id res chain seq x y z
N PHE A 1 8.75 -14.39 -1.99
CA PHE A 1 8.26 -13.50 -0.92
C PHE A 1 8.43 -12.00 -1.22
N CYS A 2 9.66 -11.46 -1.21
CA CYS A 2 9.93 -10.02 -1.30
C CYS A 2 9.21 -9.32 -2.49
N SER A 3 9.34 -9.85 -3.71
CA SER A 3 8.71 -9.26 -4.90
C SER A 3 7.18 -9.22 -4.84
N SER A 4 6.54 -10.31 -4.38
CA SER A 4 5.07 -10.35 -4.22
C SER A 4 4.60 -9.40 -3.12
N CYS A 5 5.37 -9.30 -2.02
CA CYS A 5 5.05 -8.36 -0.95
C CYS A 5 5.12 -6.90 -1.44
N ALA A 6 6.15 -6.57 -2.23
CA ALA A 6 6.30 -5.23 -2.80
C ALA A 6 5.16 -4.89 -3.78
N ALA A 7 4.76 -5.85 -4.62
CA ALA A 7 3.64 -5.68 -5.54
C ALA A 7 2.32 -5.43 -4.77
N TRP A 8 2.03 -6.24 -3.75
CA TRP A 8 0.82 -6.06 -2.95
C TRP A 8 0.82 -4.76 -2.17
N ALA A 9 1.95 -4.30 -1.62
CA ALA A 9 2.03 -2.99 -0.97
C ALA A 9 1.56 -1.85 -1.87
N VAL A 10 1.96 -1.86 -3.16
CA VAL A 10 1.52 -0.88 -4.16
C VAL A 10 0.02 -1.03 -4.45
N VAL A 11 -0.45 -2.26 -4.67
CA VAL A 11 -1.86 -2.54 -5.02
C VAL A 11 -2.80 -2.16 -3.89
N THR A 12 -2.53 -2.59 -2.65
CA THR A 12 -3.38 -2.31 -1.50
C THR A 12 -3.41 -0.83 -1.16
N TYR A 13 -2.28 -0.12 -1.32
CA TYR A 13 -2.26 1.33 -1.15
C TYR A 13 -3.12 2.03 -2.20
N LEU A 14 -2.90 1.76 -3.49
CA LEU A 14 -3.61 2.44 -4.58
C LEU A 14 -5.12 2.16 -4.55
N LEU A 15 -5.51 0.91 -4.35
CA LEU A 15 -6.91 0.49 -4.35
C LEU A 15 -7.58 0.62 -2.98
N GLN A 16 -6.84 0.99 -1.94
CA GLN A 16 -7.33 1.04 -0.56
C GLN A 16 -8.02 -0.27 -0.17
N ILE A 17 -7.39 -1.40 -0.48
CA ILE A 17 -7.90 -2.71 -0.07
C ILE A 17 -7.74 -2.80 1.45
N LYS A 18 -8.87 -2.94 2.14
CA LYS A 18 -8.95 -2.99 3.61
C LYS A 18 -9.06 -4.42 4.11
N ASP A 19 -9.15 -4.58 5.42
CA ASP A 19 -9.36 -5.88 6.08
C ASP A 19 -8.22 -6.86 5.74
N ARG A 20 -6.97 -6.37 5.79
CA ARG A 20 -5.79 -7.17 5.47
C ARG A 20 -5.31 -7.92 6.73
N HIS A 21 -6.09 -8.87 7.21
CA HIS A 21 -5.65 -9.78 8.27
C HIS A 21 -4.98 -11.05 7.72
N ASN A 22 -4.38 -11.86 8.60
CA ASN A 22 -3.60 -13.04 8.18
C ASN A 22 -4.45 -14.09 7.44
N GLY A 23 -5.76 -14.17 7.73
CA GLY A 23 -6.70 -15.00 6.95
C GLY A 23 -6.90 -14.57 5.49
N ASN A 24 -6.66 -13.30 5.15
CA ASN A 24 -6.83 -12.74 3.80
C ASN A 24 -5.51 -12.65 3.02
N ILE A 25 -4.41 -13.17 3.59
CA ILE A 25 -3.09 -13.17 2.95
C ILE A 25 -2.55 -14.60 2.97
N LEU A 26 -2.60 -15.25 1.81
CA LEU A 26 -2.15 -16.62 1.65
C LEU A 26 -0.68 -16.67 1.23
N LEU A 27 0.06 -17.64 1.77
CA LEU A 27 1.41 -17.97 1.33
C LEU A 27 1.36 -19.16 0.36
N ARG A 28 1.90 -18.96 -0.84
CA ARG A 28 2.05 -20.01 -1.85
C ARG A 28 3.27 -20.87 -1.56
N ALA A 29 3.28 -22.09 -2.12
CA ALA A 29 4.39 -23.04 -1.97
C ALA A 29 5.74 -22.51 -2.52
N ASP A 30 5.70 -21.61 -3.51
CA ASP A 30 6.87 -20.90 -4.04
C ASP A 30 7.33 -19.71 -3.17
N GLY A 31 6.70 -19.52 -2.01
CA GLY A 31 6.99 -18.45 -1.07
C GLY A 31 6.44 -17.09 -1.49
N ALA A 32 5.61 -16.99 -2.54
CA ALA A 32 4.91 -15.74 -2.87
C ALA A 32 3.67 -15.55 -1.99
N ILE A 33 3.33 -14.30 -1.66
CA ILE A 33 2.06 -13.99 -1.00
C ILE A 33 0.99 -13.60 -2.02
N VAL A 34 -0.26 -13.99 -1.76
CA VAL A 34 -1.44 -13.62 -2.53
C VAL A 34 -2.51 -13.11 -1.59
N HIS A 35 -3.02 -11.92 -1.86
CA HIS A 35 -4.16 -11.40 -1.12
C HIS A 35 -5.43 -11.94 -1.75
N ILE A 36 -6.36 -12.38 -0.90
CA ILE A 36 -7.69 -12.83 -1.29
C ILE A 36 -8.73 -11.97 -0.59
N ASP A 37 -10.00 -12.16 -0.96
CA ASP A 37 -11.15 -11.42 -0.44
C ASP A 37 -11.01 -9.90 -0.62
N PHE A 38 -11.70 -9.32 -1.60
CA PHE A 38 -11.66 -7.88 -1.89
C PHE A 38 -12.98 -7.20 -1.54
N GLY A 39 -13.71 -7.69 -0.54
CA GLY A 39 -15.00 -7.12 -0.13
C GLY A 39 -14.93 -5.63 0.24
N PHE A 40 -13.77 -5.15 0.71
CA PHE A 40 -13.55 -3.76 1.11
C PHE A 40 -12.43 -3.12 0.28
N LEU A 41 -12.81 -2.28 -0.69
CA LEU A 41 -11.87 -1.50 -1.51
C LEU A 41 -12.40 -0.07 -1.77
N LEU A 42 -11.48 0.80 -2.17
CA LEU A 42 -11.71 2.22 -2.48
C LEU A 42 -12.36 2.98 -1.33
N SER A 43 -13.67 3.23 -1.42
CA SER A 43 -14.44 3.96 -0.41
C SER A 43 -15.18 3.04 0.57
N ASN A 44 -15.18 1.72 0.33
CA ASN A 44 -15.83 0.76 1.24
C ASN A 44 -14.90 0.41 2.40
N SER A 45 -15.43 0.41 3.62
CA SER A 45 -14.68 0.11 4.84
C SER A 45 -15.53 -0.73 5.81
N PRO A 46 -14.96 -1.76 6.45
CA PRO A 46 -15.66 -2.49 7.49
C PRO A 46 -15.95 -1.57 8.68
N GLY A 47 -17.20 -1.53 9.16
CA GLY A 47 -17.57 -0.78 10.36
C GLY A 47 -17.92 0.70 10.17
N GLY A 48 -18.08 1.20 8.94
CA GLY A 48 -18.66 2.53 8.70
C GLY A 48 -17.71 3.72 8.85
N ASN A 49 -16.60 3.72 8.09
CA ASN A 49 -15.60 4.81 8.03
C ASN A 49 -14.90 5.15 9.35
N ILE A 50 -15.01 4.30 10.37
CA ILE A 50 -14.11 4.34 11.51
C ILE A 50 -12.71 4.10 10.94
N ASN A 51 -11.75 5.00 11.20
CA ASN A 51 -10.38 4.99 10.66
C ASN A 51 -9.57 3.75 11.09
N PHE A 52 -10.00 2.55 10.68
CA PHE A 52 -9.60 1.27 11.25
C PHE A 52 -8.21 0.81 10.75
N GLU A 53 -7.67 1.45 9.71
CA GLU A 53 -6.32 1.21 9.22
C GLU A 53 -5.68 2.55 8.83
N ALA A 54 -4.95 3.17 9.77
CA ALA A 54 -4.16 4.38 9.49
C ALA A 54 -2.85 4.06 8.75
N ALA A 55 -2.46 2.77 8.69
CA ALA A 55 -1.33 2.30 7.91
C ALA A 55 -1.61 2.34 6.40
N PRO A 56 -0.68 2.82 5.56
CA PRO A 56 -0.85 2.80 4.11
C PRO A 56 -1.03 1.40 3.48
N PHE A 57 -0.36 0.39 4.03
CA PHE A 57 -0.53 -1.03 3.70
C PHE A 57 -0.01 -1.91 4.84
N LYS A 58 -0.28 -3.22 4.77
CA LYS A 58 0.19 -4.16 5.79
C LYS A 58 1.67 -4.51 5.60
N LEU A 59 2.47 -4.22 6.61
CA LEU A 59 3.87 -4.61 6.71
C LEU A 59 4.21 -4.87 8.18
N THR A 60 4.14 -6.13 8.58
CA THR A 60 4.38 -6.52 9.99
C THR A 60 5.86 -6.75 10.26
N SER A 61 6.25 -6.81 11.54
CA SER A 61 7.62 -7.17 11.96
C SER A 61 8.05 -8.51 11.39
N GLU A 62 7.16 -9.50 11.35
CA GLU A 62 7.49 -10.83 10.82
C GLU A 62 7.84 -10.77 9.33
N TYR A 63 7.22 -9.87 8.56
CA TYR A 63 7.54 -9.70 7.15
C TYR A 63 8.93 -9.07 6.98
N VAL A 64 9.26 -8.10 7.84
CA VAL A 64 10.59 -7.48 7.86
C VAL A 64 11.65 -8.49 8.29
N ASP A 65 11.37 -9.32 9.29
CA ASP A 65 12.27 -10.36 9.78
C ASP A 65 12.47 -11.48 8.76
N LEU A 66 11.42 -11.88 8.03
CA LEU A 66 11.52 -12.79 6.88
C LEU A 66 12.41 -12.23 5.76
N MET A 67 12.52 -10.90 5.66
CA MET A 67 13.47 -10.25 4.77
C MET A 67 14.87 -10.11 5.38
N GLY A 68 15.12 -10.56 6.61
CA GLY A 68 16.40 -10.44 7.29
C GLY A 68 16.57 -9.14 8.08
N GLY A 69 15.48 -8.45 8.39
CA GLY A 69 15.46 -7.22 9.19
C GLY A 69 15.57 -5.94 8.35
N ALA A 70 15.27 -4.81 8.98
CA ALA A 70 15.16 -3.50 8.31
C ALA A 70 16.47 -2.97 7.68
N ARG A 71 17.63 -3.54 8.03
CA ARG A 71 18.94 -3.16 7.47
C ARG A 71 19.47 -4.16 6.43
N SER A 72 18.74 -5.23 6.17
CA SER A 72 19.14 -6.24 5.20
C SER A 72 19.11 -5.70 3.77
N SER A 73 19.97 -6.25 2.92
CA SER A 73 19.93 -6.00 1.47
C SER A 73 18.58 -6.38 0.85
N THR A 74 17.94 -7.45 1.35
CA THR A 74 16.63 -7.90 0.89
C THR A 74 15.52 -6.91 1.25
N PHE A 75 15.55 -6.30 2.44
CA PHE A 75 14.59 -5.25 2.79
C PHE A 75 14.83 -3.97 1.99
N LEU A 76 16.09 -3.57 1.76
CA LEU A 76 16.39 -2.45 0.86
C LEU A 76 15.88 -2.73 -0.57
N ARG A 77 16.02 -3.98 -1.04
CA ARG A 77 15.45 -4.42 -2.32
C ARG A 77 13.93 -4.37 -2.33
N PHE A 78 13.26 -4.74 -1.24
CA PHE A 78 11.80 -4.57 -1.10
C PHE A 78 11.41 -3.11 -1.31
N ARG A 79 12.06 -2.16 -0.60
CA ARG A 79 11.76 -0.72 -0.74
C ARG A 79 11.95 -0.24 -2.18
N GLU A 80 13.05 -0.65 -2.82
CA GLU A 80 13.32 -0.33 -4.22
C GLU A 80 12.23 -0.87 -5.16
N LEU A 81 11.76 -2.09 -4.93
CA LEU A 81 10.68 -2.71 -5.72
C LEU A 81 9.34 -1.99 -5.53
N VAL A 82 9.01 -1.54 -4.30
CA VAL A 82 7.79 -0.75 -4.05
C VAL A 82 7.86 0.59 -4.80
N ILE A 83 9.00 1.29 -4.73
CA ILE A 83 9.21 2.55 -5.47
C ILE A 83 9.06 2.32 -6.98
N LYS A 84 9.74 1.30 -7.53
CA LYS A 84 9.66 0.97 -8.96
C LYS A 84 8.24 0.58 -9.37
N GLY A 85 7.57 -0.23 -8.56
CA GLY A 85 6.19 -0.66 -8.80
C GLY A 85 5.22 0.51 -8.80
N PHE A 86 5.35 1.43 -7.83
CA PHE A 86 4.54 2.64 -7.76
C PHE A 86 4.77 3.54 -8.98
N LEU A 87 6.02 3.81 -9.34
CA LEU A 87 6.36 4.60 -10.54
C LEU A 87 5.86 3.94 -11.83
N ALA A 88 5.90 2.61 -11.92
CA ALA A 88 5.35 1.87 -13.06
C ALA A 88 3.82 1.99 -13.13
N ALA A 89 3.12 1.85 -12.00
CA ALA A 89 1.68 2.04 -11.92
C ALA A 89 1.26 3.47 -12.32
N ARG A 90 2.03 4.49 -11.92
CA ARG A 90 1.78 5.89 -12.30
C ARG A 90 1.76 6.12 -13.81
N LYS A 91 2.59 5.42 -14.58
CA LYS A 91 2.58 5.51 -16.06
C LYS A 91 1.25 5.05 -16.68
N HIS A 92 0.45 4.31 -15.92
CA HIS A 92 -0.85 3.79 -16.34
C HIS A 92 -2.01 4.38 -15.53
N ALA A 93 -1.77 5.44 -14.75
CA ALA A 93 -2.76 6.03 -13.85
C ALA A 93 -4.03 6.45 -14.60
N ASP A 94 -3.90 7.18 -15.72
CA ASP A 94 -5.07 7.66 -16.48
C ASP A 94 -5.95 6.52 -16.99
N LYS A 95 -5.35 5.40 -17.42
CA LYS A 95 -6.09 4.21 -17.86
C LYS A 95 -6.84 3.57 -16.70
N LEU A 96 -6.20 3.41 -15.55
CA LEU A 96 -6.81 2.82 -14.35
C LEU A 96 -7.93 3.71 -13.80
N ILE A 97 -7.73 5.04 -13.80
CA ILE A 97 -8.74 6.01 -13.38
C ILE A 97 -9.92 6.01 -14.36
N ALA A 98 -9.67 5.95 -15.67
CA ALA A 98 -10.73 5.84 -16.68
C ALA A 98 -11.57 4.57 -16.50
N LEU A 99 -10.93 3.43 -16.21
CA LEU A 99 -11.65 2.18 -15.89
C LEU A 99 -12.53 2.33 -14.64
N ALA A 100 -12.01 2.95 -13.58
CA ALA A 100 -12.80 3.23 -12.38
C ALA A 100 -13.98 4.17 -12.68
N GLN A 101 -13.78 5.19 -13.50
CA GLN A 101 -14.82 6.14 -13.92
C GLN A 101 -15.92 5.45 -14.75
N LEU A 102 -15.53 4.60 -15.70
CA LEU A 102 -16.46 3.81 -16.51
C LEU A 102 -17.25 2.82 -15.64
N THR A 103 -16.60 2.20 -14.66
CA THR A 103 -17.25 1.26 -13.73
C THR A 103 -18.28 1.99 -12.87
N LEU A 104 -17.93 3.17 -12.33
CA LEU A 104 -18.83 4.02 -11.55
C LEU A 104 -20.08 4.44 -12.34
N HIS A 105 -19.94 4.78 -13.62
CA HIS A 105 -21.06 5.23 -14.46
C HIS A 105 -21.82 4.08 -15.16
N GLY A 106 -21.29 2.86 -15.11
CA GLY A 106 -21.86 1.68 -15.75
C GLY A 106 -22.48 0.71 -14.74
N ALA A 107 -22.27 -0.59 -14.98
CA ALA A 107 -22.82 -1.67 -14.16
C ALA A 107 -22.27 -1.72 -12.71
N GLY A 108 -21.19 -0.99 -12.42
CA GLY A 108 -20.57 -0.96 -11.10
C GLY A 108 -21.07 0.16 -10.18
N ARG A 109 -22.05 0.96 -10.61
CA ARG A 109 -22.58 2.10 -9.84
C ARG A 109 -23.06 1.70 -8.43
N ASP A 110 -23.72 0.56 -8.33
CA ASP A 110 -24.29 0.06 -7.07
C ASP A 110 -23.31 -0.80 -6.27
N MET A 111 -22.05 -0.91 -6.70
CA MET A 111 -21.04 -1.64 -5.96
C MET A 111 -20.62 -0.87 -4.70
N PRO A 112 -20.44 -1.55 -3.54
CA PRO A 112 -20.07 -0.90 -2.29
C PRO A 112 -18.81 -0.01 -2.36
N CYS A 113 -17.84 -0.36 -3.21
CA CYS A 113 -16.61 0.39 -3.40
C CYS A 113 -16.78 1.79 -4.01
N PHE A 114 -17.92 2.02 -4.66
CA PHE A 114 -18.31 3.29 -5.31
C PHE A 114 -19.42 4.03 -4.57
N THR A 115 -19.71 3.66 -3.31
CA THR A 115 -20.73 4.36 -2.48
C THR A 115 -20.44 5.86 -2.35
N ALA A 116 -19.16 6.26 -2.32
CA ALA A 116 -18.76 7.68 -2.31
C ALA A 116 -18.81 8.36 -3.70
N GLY A 117 -19.31 7.66 -4.74
CA GLY A 117 -19.44 8.17 -6.10
C GLY A 117 -18.13 8.67 -6.68
N GLN A 118 -18.16 9.90 -7.22
CA GLN A 118 -16.98 10.54 -7.81
C GLN A 118 -15.81 10.66 -6.83
N ALA A 119 -16.08 10.87 -5.55
CA ALA A 119 -15.02 10.99 -4.54
C ALA A 119 -14.17 9.70 -4.40
N ALA A 120 -14.73 8.53 -4.71
CA ALA A 120 -13.96 7.28 -4.74
C ALA A 120 -12.90 7.28 -5.86
N VAL A 121 -13.27 7.80 -7.04
CA VAL A 121 -12.38 7.92 -8.21
C VAL A 121 -11.36 9.05 -7.99
N ASP A 122 -11.77 10.16 -7.41
CA ASP A 122 -10.88 11.28 -7.08
C ASP A 122 -9.85 10.87 -6.02
N GLY A 123 -10.27 10.09 -5.04
CA GLY A 123 -9.39 9.46 -4.06
C GLY A 123 -8.38 8.51 -4.72
N LEU A 124 -8.81 7.71 -5.71
CA LEU A 124 -7.90 6.86 -6.48
C LEU A 124 -6.87 7.71 -7.24
N ARG A 125 -7.31 8.77 -7.92
CA ARG A 125 -6.44 9.70 -8.65
C ARG A 125 -5.42 10.35 -7.72
N SER A 126 -5.83 10.85 -6.56
CA SER A 126 -4.93 11.52 -5.61
C SER A 126 -3.83 10.59 -5.11
N ARG A 127 -4.13 9.30 -4.88
CA ARG A 127 -3.15 8.30 -4.46
C ARG A 127 -2.05 8.01 -5.48
N PHE A 128 -2.30 8.24 -6.77
CA PHE A 128 -1.25 8.18 -7.81
C PHE A 128 -0.28 9.37 -7.77
N GLN A 129 -0.60 10.42 -7.01
CA GLN A 129 0.25 11.61 -6.83
C GLN A 129 0.70 12.20 -8.19
N PRO A 130 -0.23 12.65 -9.05
CA PRO A 130 0.10 13.08 -10.42
C PRO A 130 1.10 14.24 -10.46
N GLU A 131 0.96 15.20 -9.55
CA GLU A 131 1.79 16.42 -9.49
C GLU A 131 3.22 16.17 -8.99
N MET A 132 3.50 15.00 -8.41
CA MET A 132 4.82 14.71 -7.87
C MET A 132 5.83 14.30 -8.95
N THR A 133 7.02 14.89 -8.91
CA THR A 133 8.18 14.41 -9.68
C THR A 133 8.58 12.99 -9.26
N ARG A 134 9.41 12.33 -10.08
CA ARG A 134 9.93 10.99 -9.77
C ARG A 134 10.63 10.92 -8.41
N TRP A 135 11.42 11.94 -8.07
CA TRP A 135 12.14 12.03 -6.79
C TRP A 135 11.19 12.21 -5.61
N GLN A 136 10.21 13.12 -5.74
CA GLN A 136 9.19 13.32 -4.71
C GLN A 136 8.37 12.04 -4.49
N CYS A 137 8.04 11.29 -5.55
CA CYS A 137 7.36 10.00 -5.38
C CYS A 137 8.23 8.95 -4.71
N ALA A 138 9.52 8.88 -5.02
CA ALA A 138 10.41 7.96 -4.33
C ALA A 138 10.41 8.24 -2.82
N ARG A 139 10.51 9.52 -2.43
CA ARG A 139 10.43 9.95 -1.03
C ARG A 139 9.05 9.65 -0.40
N HIS A 140 7.95 9.98 -1.08
CA HIS A 140 6.58 9.69 -0.62
C HIS A 140 6.37 8.20 -0.35
N VAL A 141 6.85 7.34 -1.26
CA VAL A 141 6.75 5.89 -1.09
C VAL A 141 7.64 5.41 0.05
N ASP A 142 8.81 6.01 0.23
CA ASP A 142 9.73 5.68 1.31
C ASP A 142 9.13 5.99 2.70
N GLU A 143 8.51 7.16 2.85
CA GLU A 143 7.75 7.59 4.04
C GLU A 143 6.52 6.70 4.27
N MET A 144 5.85 6.29 3.19
CA MET A 144 4.72 5.35 3.24
C MET A 144 5.12 3.99 3.79
N ILE A 145 6.29 3.48 3.40
CA ILE A 145 6.86 2.23 3.93
C ILE A 145 7.16 2.41 5.43
N GLY A 146 7.79 3.51 5.83
CA GLY A 146 8.07 3.80 7.25
C GLY A 146 6.81 3.77 8.11
N ARG A 147 5.78 4.55 7.73
CA ARG A 147 4.49 4.58 8.44
C ARG A 147 3.79 3.22 8.52
N SER A 148 3.97 2.37 7.52
CA SER A 148 3.36 1.03 7.49
C SER A 148 3.99 0.09 8.52
N ILE A 149 5.27 0.29 8.83
CA ILE A 149 5.99 -0.44 9.89
C ILE A 149 5.54 0.09 11.26
N ASP A 150 5.47 1.42 11.43
CA ASP A 150 5.17 2.08 12.70
C ASP A 150 3.79 1.72 13.25
N HIS A 151 2.81 1.55 12.36
CA HIS A 151 1.43 1.26 12.76
C HIS A 151 1.26 -0.15 13.33
N TRP A 152 2.15 -1.09 12.98
CA TRP A 152 2.07 -2.49 13.42
C TRP A 152 3.24 -2.89 14.31
N THR A 153 4.24 -2.02 14.48
CA THR A 153 5.42 -2.29 15.30
C THR A 153 5.71 -1.09 16.20
N THR A 154 5.58 -1.27 17.50
CA THR A 154 5.91 -0.22 18.48
C THR A 154 7.35 -0.34 18.99
N THR A 155 8.02 -1.50 18.81
CA THR A 155 9.31 -1.79 19.47
C THR A 155 10.51 -1.84 18.50
N CYS A 156 10.31 -2.23 17.24
CA CYS A 156 11.42 -2.40 16.29
C CYS A 156 11.89 -1.09 15.63
N TYR A 157 11.01 -0.09 15.51
CA TYR A 157 11.28 1.12 14.74
C TYR A 157 12.06 2.22 15.49
N ASP A 158 12.02 2.24 16.83
CA ASP A 158 12.86 3.14 17.65
C ASP A 158 14.35 3.03 17.28
N ARG A 159 14.77 1.84 16.81
CA ARG A 159 16.15 1.55 16.36
C ARG A 159 16.42 1.94 14.91
N TYR A 160 15.37 2.09 14.09
CA TYR A 160 15.44 2.55 12.70
C TYR A 160 15.52 4.08 12.63
N GLN A 161 14.65 4.78 13.38
CA GLN A 161 14.61 6.26 13.45
C GLN A 161 15.96 6.83 13.93
N ARG A 162 16.58 6.22 14.94
CA ARG A 162 17.91 6.63 15.46
C ARG A 162 19.05 6.54 14.45
N CYS A 163 18.93 5.70 13.42
CA CYS A 163 20.01 5.49 12.45
C CYS A 163 19.79 6.16 11.10
N TRP A 164 18.54 6.44 10.70
CA TRP A 164 18.25 7.17 9.46
C TRP A 164 18.01 8.67 9.67
N LEU A 165 17.48 9.08 10.82
CA LEU A 165 17.18 10.49 11.14
C LEU A 165 18.25 11.17 12.01
N GLY A 166 19.44 10.56 12.16
CA GLY A 166 20.63 11.11 12.82
C GLY A 166 20.36 12.30 13.73
N ILE A 167 20.15 12.03 15.02
CA ILE A 167 19.95 13.02 16.09
C ILE A 167 20.84 14.24 15.80
N MET A 168 20.24 15.36 15.38
CA MET A 168 20.84 16.66 15.65
C MET A 168 20.68 16.85 17.16
N SER A 169 21.78 16.61 17.87
CA SER A 169 22.09 17.30 19.12
C SER A 169 22.18 18.79 18.88
#